data_AF-A0A8H5KA37-F1
#
_entry.id   AF-A0A8H5KA37-F1
#
_cell.length_a   1.000
_cell.length_b   1.000
_cell.length_c   1.000
_cell.angle_alpha   90.00
_cell.angle_beta   90.00
_cell.angle_gamma   90.00
#
_symmetry.space_group_name_H-M   'P 1'
#
loop_
_entity.id
_entity.type
_entity.pdbx_description
1 polymer ?
#
loop_
_entity_poly.entity_id
_entity_poly.type
_entity_poly.pdbx_seq_one_letter_code
_entity_poly.pdbx_strand_id
1 'polypeptide(L)'
;MLQTSRNQLLYLSALGVWGLWGYASFNGMFRRLDTLTKTLHFPDGRPLRSSYTGLAPLDAQLSLVTSFYDVLTNSLSSGPRLLFFDINYVVACANLWTLIESRRRGVRSLFLKYPAWAMALCNFNGAAIVLPLYLFLLCRSKARVRDSSVPLYDAVAMPVTAVVILLQPLLIFAPAWLSFDGSETHHGLIALFQVTPILVLGVYLSLVSILPQGPVTPTSSKEAKKWIVATLVLAGTVASAVHMYTVIGALRTHDSDASLARLFVPSWGFTDPGTILKTAEGRSGEYAALLENLHLFSQWDWIVVCLATVVSVHLLVSRRDGLKVDKSTSPHELQELVYLAVATVVLGPGGAGSFALAIREARV
;
A
#
# COMPACT_ATOMS: atom_id res chain seq x y z
N MET A 1 -24.76 13.77 -10.09
CA MET A 1 -23.74 14.33 -9.18
C MET A 1 -22.94 13.17 -8.60
N LEU A 2 -21.61 13.21 -8.71
CA LEU A 2 -20.73 12.19 -8.12
C LEU A 2 -20.64 12.44 -6.62
N GLN A 3 -21.39 11.68 -5.82
CA GLN A 3 -21.31 11.74 -4.36
C GLN A 3 -20.42 10.61 -3.85
N THR A 4 -19.39 10.97 -3.08
CA THR A 4 -18.55 9.99 -2.40
C THR A 4 -19.30 9.32 -1.25
N SER A 5 -19.28 7.99 -1.21
CA SER A 5 -19.95 7.19 -0.19
C SER A 5 -19.00 6.14 0.35
N ARG A 6 -19.15 5.80 1.64
CA ARG A 6 -18.38 4.70 2.26
C ARG A 6 -18.55 3.39 1.49
N ASN A 7 -19.74 3.13 0.94
CA ASN A 7 -20.03 1.89 0.22
C ASN A 7 -19.18 1.73 -1.05
N GLN A 8 -18.66 2.82 -1.63
CA GLN A 8 -17.70 2.74 -2.73
C GLN A 8 -16.46 1.94 -2.35
N LEU A 9 -16.01 2.00 -1.09
CA LEU A 9 -14.87 1.22 -0.61
C LEU A 9 -15.16 -0.29 -0.57
N LEU A 10 -16.42 -0.70 -0.34
CA LEU A 10 -16.82 -2.11 -0.44
C LEU A 10 -16.81 -2.58 -1.91
N TYR A 11 -17.33 -1.76 -2.82
CA TYR A 11 -17.30 -2.07 -4.26
C TYR A 11 -15.86 -2.11 -4.79
N LEU A 12 -14.99 -1.22 -4.31
CA LEU A 12 -13.57 -1.24 -4.63
C LEU A 12 -12.87 -2.50 -4.12
N SER A 13 -13.20 -2.99 -2.92
CA SER A 13 -12.68 -4.28 -2.45
C SER A 13 -13.15 -5.44 -3.32
N ALA A 14 -14.44 -5.46 -3.70
CA ALA A 14 -14.96 -6.48 -4.62
C ALA A 14 -14.26 -6.41 -6.00
N LEU A 15 -14.01 -5.19 -6.49
CA LEU A 15 -13.20 -4.97 -7.69
C LEU A 15 -11.76 -5.46 -7.50
N GLY A 16 -11.16 -5.28 -6.32
CA GLY A 16 -9.86 -5.83 -5.97
C GLY A 16 -9.83 -7.35 -6.02
N VAL A 17 -10.83 -8.03 -5.46
CA VAL A 17 -10.92 -9.50 -5.54
C VAL A 17 -11.01 -9.96 -7.00
N TRP A 18 -11.84 -9.29 -7.80
CA TRP A 18 -11.96 -9.61 -9.22
C TRP A 18 -10.68 -9.31 -10.02
N GLY A 19 -10.09 -8.13 -9.81
CA GLY A 19 -8.90 -7.65 -10.51
C GLY A 19 -7.65 -8.47 -10.20
N LEU A 20 -7.47 -8.82 -8.92
CA LEU A 20 -6.30 -9.57 -8.46
C LEU A 20 -6.48 -11.08 -8.67
N TRP A 21 -7.52 -11.66 -8.07
CA TRP A 21 -7.66 -13.12 -8.00
C TRP A 21 -8.50 -13.66 -9.16
N GLY A 22 -9.53 -12.91 -9.60
CA GLY A 22 -10.33 -13.30 -10.77
C GLY A 22 -9.47 -13.43 -12.02
N TYR A 23 -8.73 -12.38 -12.40
CA TYR A 23 -7.81 -12.47 -13.56
C TYR A 23 -6.76 -13.56 -13.38
N ALA A 24 -6.16 -13.68 -12.20
CA ALA A 24 -5.17 -14.70 -11.90
C ALA A 24 -5.68 -16.15 -12.09
N SER A 25 -6.97 -16.39 -11.82
CA SER A 25 -7.62 -17.69 -12.03
C SER A 25 -7.74 -18.05 -13.51
N PHE A 26 -7.87 -17.07 -14.40
CA PHE A 26 -8.07 -17.33 -15.84
C PHE A 26 -6.78 -17.26 -16.67
N ASN A 27 -5.83 -16.41 -16.28
CA ASN A 27 -4.63 -16.13 -17.09
C ASN A 27 -3.43 -17.08 -16.81
N GLY A 28 -3.64 -18.13 -16.00
CA GLY A 28 -2.62 -19.13 -15.68
C GLY A 28 -1.65 -18.78 -14.54
N MET A 29 -1.80 -17.62 -13.89
CA MET A 29 -0.91 -17.16 -12.81
C MET A 29 -0.79 -18.17 -11.67
N PHE A 30 -1.92 -18.65 -11.12
CA PHE A 30 -1.90 -19.58 -9.99
C PHE A 30 -1.21 -20.90 -10.34
N ARG A 31 -1.36 -21.39 -11.58
CA ARG A 31 -0.67 -22.61 -12.05
C ARG A 31 0.85 -22.40 -12.09
N ARG A 32 1.32 -21.23 -12.52
CA ARG A 32 2.76 -20.90 -12.55
C ARG A 32 3.34 -20.79 -11.14
N LEU A 33 2.64 -20.10 -10.24
CA LEU A 33 3.06 -20.00 -8.84
C LEU A 33 3.04 -21.37 -8.12
N ASP A 34 2.04 -22.22 -8.39
CA ASP A 34 2.01 -23.60 -7.90
C ASP A 34 3.19 -24.43 -8.43
N THR A 35 3.51 -24.31 -9.72
CA THR A 35 4.68 -24.98 -10.32
C THR A 35 5.98 -24.51 -9.67
N LEU A 36 6.13 -23.20 -9.46
CA LEU A 36 7.31 -22.59 -8.87
C LEU A 36 7.49 -23.04 -7.40
N THR A 37 6.44 -23.01 -6.60
CA THR A 37 6.47 -23.45 -5.20
C THR A 37 6.66 -24.96 -5.03
N LYS A 38 6.30 -25.79 -6.02
CA LYS A 38 6.59 -27.23 -6.04
C LYS A 38 8.01 -27.55 -6.49
N THR A 39 8.52 -26.85 -7.49
CA THR A 39 9.86 -27.09 -8.06
C THR A 39 10.96 -26.38 -7.30
N LEU A 40 10.60 -25.37 -6.49
CA LEU A 40 11.51 -24.49 -5.76
C LEU A 40 12.55 -23.80 -6.67
N HIS A 41 12.18 -23.56 -7.92
CA HIS A 41 13.00 -22.86 -8.89
C HIS A 41 12.12 -21.92 -9.72
N PHE A 42 12.62 -20.72 -9.96
CA PHE A 42 12.04 -19.80 -10.93
C PHE A 42 12.23 -20.34 -12.36
N PRO A 43 11.40 -19.93 -13.33
CA PRO A 43 11.55 -20.38 -14.72
C PRO A 43 12.91 -20.02 -15.37
N ASP A 44 13.58 -18.99 -14.86
CA ASP A 44 14.94 -18.57 -15.26
C ASP A 44 16.06 -19.42 -14.61
N GLY A 45 15.71 -20.38 -13.74
CA GLY A 45 16.62 -21.30 -13.08
C GLY A 45 17.12 -20.84 -11.70
N ARG A 46 16.78 -19.62 -11.24
CA ARG A 46 17.14 -19.19 -9.89
C ARG A 46 16.43 -20.06 -8.84
N PRO A 47 17.09 -20.43 -7.73
CA PRO A 47 16.44 -21.19 -6.66
C PRO A 47 15.41 -20.33 -5.94
N LEU A 48 14.36 -20.94 -5.41
CA LEU A 48 13.42 -20.31 -4.47
C LEU A 48 13.68 -20.87 -3.07
N ARG A 49 13.87 -19.97 -2.10
CA ARG A 49 13.96 -20.33 -0.69
C ARG A 49 12.64 -20.92 -0.20
N SER A 50 12.69 -22.12 0.37
CA SER A 50 11.51 -22.84 0.86
C SER A 50 11.39 -22.93 2.38
N SER A 51 12.44 -22.61 3.14
CA SER A 51 12.44 -22.67 4.59
C SER A 51 12.83 -21.34 5.23
N TYR A 52 11.98 -20.84 6.12
CA TYR A 52 12.13 -19.54 6.77
C TYR A 52 12.08 -19.68 8.29
N THR A 53 11.09 -20.42 8.77
CA THR A 53 10.75 -20.55 10.19
C THR A 53 10.85 -21.99 10.69
N GLY A 54 10.86 -22.97 9.79
CA GLY A 54 10.79 -24.40 10.10
C GLY A 54 9.36 -24.91 10.29
N LEU A 55 8.35 -24.05 10.21
CA LEU A 55 6.93 -24.43 10.27
C LEU A 55 6.39 -24.60 8.85
N ALA A 56 6.19 -25.85 8.42
CA ALA A 56 5.78 -26.18 7.05
C ALA A 56 4.63 -25.33 6.47
N PRO A 57 3.48 -25.10 7.15
CA PRO A 57 2.41 -24.29 6.57
C PRO A 57 2.79 -22.81 6.42
N LEU A 58 3.59 -22.27 7.35
CA LEU A 58 4.04 -20.88 7.30
C LEU A 58 5.10 -20.70 6.21
N ASP A 59 6.04 -21.64 6.13
CA ASP A 59 7.10 -21.64 5.14
C ASP A 59 6.54 -21.81 3.71
N ALA A 60 5.48 -22.62 3.52
CA ALA A 60 4.78 -22.71 2.25
C ALA A 60 4.14 -21.38 1.82
N GLN A 61 3.45 -20.69 2.74
CA GLN A 61 2.86 -19.38 2.46
C GLN A 61 3.95 -18.31 2.18
N LEU A 62 5.03 -18.31 2.96
CA LEU A 62 6.16 -17.38 2.76
C LEU A 62 6.87 -17.66 1.44
N SER A 63 7.02 -18.91 1.03
CA SER A 63 7.60 -19.28 -0.27
C SER A 63 6.76 -18.76 -1.44
N LEU A 64 5.43 -18.93 -1.35
CA LEU A 64 4.49 -18.41 -2.35
C LEU A 64 4.61 -16.89 -2.49
N VAL A 65 4.49 -16.16 -1.38
CA VAL A 65 4.56 -14.70 -1.40
C VAL A 65 5.95 -14.21 -1.78
N THR A 66 7.01 -14.91 -1.36
CA THR A 66 8.38 -14.56 -1.76
C THR A 66 8.59 -14.70 -3.26
N SER A 67 8.04 -15.75 -3.87
CA SER A 67 8.09 -15.91 -5.32
C SER A 67 7.36 -14.80 -6.08
N PHE A 68 6.23 -14.32 -5.55
CA PHE A 68 5.49 -13.19 -6.11
C PHE A 68 6.31 -11.91 -6.08
N TYR A 69 6.84 -11.57 -4.89
CA TYR A 69 7.57 -10.32 -4.69
C TYR A 69 8.91 -10.33 -5.42
N ASP A 70 9.68 -11.43 -5.39
CA ASP A 70 11.00 -11.49 -6.05
C ASP A 70 10.90 -11.15 -7.54
N VAL A 71 9.90 -11.67 -8.26
CA VAL A 71 9.72 -11.38 -9.70
C VAL A 71 9.47 -9.89 -9.94
N LEU A 72 8.77 -9.22 -9.02
CA LEU A 72 8.43 -7.80 -9.14
C LEU A 72 9.48 -6.86 -8.56
N THR A 73 10.43 -7.35 -7.78
CA THR A 73 11.43 -6.51 -7.10
C THR A 73 12.86 -6.74 -7.58
N ASN A 74 13.12 -7.82 -8.32
CA ASN A 74 14.45 -8.13 -8.85
C ASN A 74 14.92 -7.17 -9.96
N SER A 75 16.14 -7.39 -10.46
CA SER A 75 16.77 -6.53 -11.46
C SER A 75 16.40 -6.86 -12.92
N LEU A 76 15.65 -7.93 -13.17
CA LEU A 76 15.38 -8.45 -14.51
C LEU A 76 14.33 -7.63 -15.29
N SER A 77 13.49 -6.86 -14.59
CA SER A 77 12.50 -5.99 -15.22
C SER A 77 12.49 -4.60 -14.59
N SER A 78 12.25 -3.59 -15.43
CA SER A 78 12.28 -2.19 -15.00
C SER A 78 10.87 -1.67 -14.69
N GLY A 79 9.90 -1.89 -15.60
CA GLY A 79 8.56 -1.34 -15.48
C GLY A 79 7.73 -1.90 -14.33
N PRO A 80 7.57 -3.24 -14.25
CA PRO A 80 6.88 -3.88 -13.14
C PRO A 80 7.45 -3.48 -11.78
N ARG A 81 8.78 -3.41 -11.68
CA ARG A 81 9.47 -2.95 -10.48
C ARG A 81 9.16 -1.49 -10.13
N LEU A 82 9.15 -0.58 -11.10
CA LEU A 82 8.83 0.83 -10.87
C LEU A 82 7.39 1.04 -10.38
N LEU A 83 6.42 0.34 -10.97
CA LEU A 83 5.03 0.36 -10.52
C LEU A 83 4.91 -0.22 -9.11
N PHE A 84 5.53 -1.38 -8.88
CA PHE A 84 5.46 -2.06 -7.60
C PHE A 84 6.17 -1.27 -6.49
N PHE A 85 7.20 -0.50 -6.83
CA PHE A 85 7.84 0.45 -5.93
C PHE A 85 6.88 1.56 -5.51
N ASP A 86 6.17 2.16 -6.47
CA ASP A 86 5.19 3.22 -6.21
C ASP A 86 4.05 2.73 -5.31
N ILE A 87 3.40 1.60 -5.64
CA ILE A 87 2.29 1.07 -4.82
C ILE A 87 2.70 0.77 -3.38
N ASN A 88 3.90 0.21 -3.15
CA ASN A 88 4.35 -0.11 -1.80
C ASN A 88 4.52 1.16 -0.93
N TYR A 89 4.92 2.29 -1.51
CA TYR A 89 4.96 3.57 -0.79
C TYR A 89 3.58 4.18 -0.54
N VAL A 90 2.60 3.93 -1.41
CA VAL A 90 1.20 4.30 -1.18
C VAL A 90 0.63 3.49 0.00
N VAL A 91 0.90 2.17 0.03
CA VAL A 91 0.49 1.30 1.14
C VAL A 91 1.22 1.66 2.44
N ALA A 92 2.49 2.04 2.38
CA ALA A 92 3.22 2.56 3.55
C ALA A 92 2.57 3.83 4.11
N CYS A 93 2.15 4.77 3.25
CA CYS A 93 1.39 5.93 3.68
C CYS A 93 0.04 5.54 4.30
N ALA A 94 -0.68 4.60 3.69
CA ALA A 94 -1.94 4.11 4.23
C ALA A 94 -1.79 3.42 5.60
N ASN A 95 -0.70 2.65 5.81
CA ASN A 95 -0.34 2.10 7.11
C ASN A 95 -0.18 3.21 8.16
N LEU A 96 0.54 4.28 7.82
CA LEU A 96 0.70 5.43 8.70
C LEU A 96 -0.63 6.15 8.98
N TRP A 97 -1.47 6.38 7.97
CA TRP A 97 -2.78 7.03 8.15
C TRP A 97 -3.67 6.20 9.07
N THR A 98 -3.75 4.89 8.84
CA THR A 98 -4.57 3.99 9.65
C THR A 98 -4.04 3.91 11.08
N LEU A 99 -2.73 3.93 11.28
CA LEU A 99 -2.13 4.03 12.60
C LEU A 99 -2.53 5.34 13.28
N ILE A 100 -2.36 6.51 12.65
CA ILE A 100 -2.76 7.81 13.23
C ILE A 100 -4.25 7.81 13.60
N GLU A 101 -5.12 7.40 12.69
CA GLU A 101 -6.57 7.37 12.94
C GLU A 101 -6.95 6.37 14.05
N SER A 102 -6.20 5.27 14.20
CA SER A 102 -6.42 4.28 15.26
C SER A 102 -6.14 4.82 16.66
N ARG A 103 -5.32 5.88 16.77
CA ARG A 103 -4.92 6.50 18.05
C ARG A 103 -5.86 7.60 18.51
N ARG A 104 -6.86 7.95 17.70
CA ARG A 104 -7.87 8.93 18.14
C ARG A 104 -8.62 8.39 19.34
N ARG A 105 -8.84 9.24 20.35
CA ARG A 105 -9.47 8.84 21.62
C ARG A 105 -10.88 8.26 21.47
N GLY A 106 -11.61 8.66 20.44
CA GLY A 106 -12.93 8.12 20.17
C GLY A 106 -12.95 6.67 19.66
N VAL A 107 -11.79 6.10 19.30
CA VAL A 107 -11.66 4.70 18.84
C VAL A 107 -11.88 3.76 20.03
N ARG A 108 -12.92 2.93 19.95
CA ARG A 108 -13.26 1.92 20.97
C ARG A 108 -13.05 0.47 20.52
N SER A 109 -12.99 0.24 19.21
CA SER A 109 -12.81 -1.12 18.67
C SER A 109 -11.33 -1.49 18.71
N LEU A 110 -11.00 -2.62 19.33
CA LEU A 110 -9.62 -3.15 19.34
C LEU A 110 -9.12 -3.44 17.92
N PHE A 111 -10.01 -3.87 17.03
CA PHE A 111 -9.70 -4.16 15.63
C PHE A 111 -9.26 -2.93 14.83
N LEU A 112 -9.89 -1.78 15.11
CA LEU A 112 -9.50 -0.49 14.55
C LEU A 112 -8.33 0.12 15.30
N LYS A 113 -8.16 -0.21 16.59
CA LYS A 113 -7.06 0.27 17.40
C LYS A 113 -5.75 -0.30 16.87
N TYR A 114 -5.65 -1.59 16.56
CA TYR A 114 -4.38 -2.18 16.12
C TYR A 114 -4.41 -2.56 14.63
N PRO A 115 -4.04 -1.66 13.69
CA PRO A 115 -4.17 -1.90 12.25
C PRO A 115 -3.19 -2.95 11.68
N ALA A 116 -2.20 -3.41 12.46
CA ALA A 116 -1.12 -4.27 11.98
C ALA A 116 -1.61 -5.55 11.28
N TRP A 117 -2.70 -6.16 11.74
CA TRP A 117 -3.27 -7.35 11.09
C TRP A 117 -3.75 -7.03 9.67
N ALA A 118 -4.38 -5.86 9.46
CA ALA A 118 -4.92 -5.46 8.15
C ALA A 118 -3.79 -5.18 7.17
N MET A 119 -2.75 -4.48 7.65
CA MET A 119 -1.59 -4.16 6.84
C MET A 119 -0.77 -5.41 6.51
N ALA A 120 -0.64 -6.36 7.44
CA ALA A 120 -0.04 -7.66 7.13
C ALA A 120 -0.86 -8.39 6.06
N LEU A 121 -2.19 -8.42 6.17
CA LEU A 121 -3.04 -9.02 5.14
C LEU A 121 -2.95 -8.30 3.78
N CYS A 122 -2.69 -6.99 3.74
CA CYS A 122 -2.38 -6.28 2.49
C CYS A 122 -1.13 -6.86 1.85
N ASN A 123 -0.05 -7.07 2.63
CA ASN A 123 1.20 -7.64 2.12
C ASN A 123 1.01 -9.08 1.59
N PHE A 124 0.21 -9.90 2.29
CA PHE A 124 -0.03 -11.30 1.94
C PHE A 124 -1.01 -11.54 0.78
N ASN A 125 -2.06 -10.72 0.64
CA ASN A 125 -3.18 -11.01 -0.27
C ASN A 125 -3.34 -9.99 -1.40
N GLY A 126 -2.70 -8.83 -1.29
CA GLY A 126 -2.90 -7.67 -2.16
C GLY A 126 -3.67 -6.56 -1.44
N ALA A 127 -3.21 -5.33 -1.60
CA ALA A 127 -3.76 -4.17 -0.90
C ALA A 127 -5.16 -3.78 -1.41
N ALA A 128 -5.45 -4.00 -2.69
CA ALA A 128 -6.73 -3.71 -3.33
C ALA A 128 -7.92 -4.42 -2.68
N ILE A 129 -7.70 -5.57 -2.06
CA ILE A 129 -8.75 -6.31 -1.38
C ILE A 129 -8.94 -5.75 0.02
N VAL A 130 -7.85 -5.70 0.79
CA VAL A 130 -7.90 -5.51 2.24
C VAL A 130 -7.97 -4.04 2.63
N LEU A 131 -7.22 -3.17 1.95
CA LEU A 131 -7.14 -1.76 2.29
C LEU A 131 -8.50 -1.05 2.17
N PRO A 132 -9.29 -1.20 1.08
CA PRO A 132 -10.60 -0.56 0.99
C PRO A 132 -11.57 -1.06 2.08
N LEU A 133 -11.54 -2.35 2.44
CA LEU A 133 -12.35 -2.87 3.55
C LEU A 133 -11.97 -2.24 4.88
N TYR A 134 -10.67 -2.13 5.16
CA TYR A 134 -10.20 -1.49 6.39
C TYR A 134 -10.60 -0.01 6.43
N LEU A 135 -10.39 0.72 5.33
CA LEU A 135 -10.78 2.12 5.19
C LEU A 135 -12.31 2.31 5.29
N PHE A 136 -13.11 1.36 4.83
CA PHE A 136 -14.56 1.36 5.03
C PHE A 136 -14.92 1.31 6.51
N LEU A 137 -14.31 0.39 7.26
CA LEU A 137 -14.53 0.26 8.71
C LEU A 137 -14.08 1.51 9.46
N LEU A 138 -12.93 2.08 9.06
CA LEU A 138 -12.41 3.33 9.59
C LEU A 138 -13.38 4.50 9.33
N CYS A 139 -13.85 4.65 8.09
CA CYS A 139 -14.79 5.70 7.69
C CYS A 139 -16.20 5.51 8.28
N ARG A 140 -16.57 4.29 8.69
CA ARG A 140 -17.82 3.99 9.41
C ARG A 140 -17.71 4.25 10.91
N SER A 141 -16.49 4.23 11.45
CA SER A 141 -16.24 4.50 12.85
C SER A 141 -16.78 5.87 13.27
N LYS A 142 -17.37 5.93 14.46
CA LYS A 142 -17.79 7.18 15.12
C LYS A 142 -16.66 7.81 15.94
N ALA A 143 -15.41 7.35 15.77
CA ALA A 143 -14.28 7.80 16.59
C ALA A 143 -14.14 9.33 16.58
N ARG A 144 -14.08 9.92 15.40
CA ARG A 144 -13.96 11.38 15.24
C ARG A 144 -15.13 12.19 15.81
N VAL A 145 -16.34 11.64 15.71
CA VAL A 145 -17.55 12.29 16.27
C VAL A 145 -17.51 12.28 17.81
N ARG A 146 -16.89 11.27 18.41
CA ARG A 146 -16.76 11.15 19.86
C ARG A 146 -15.63 12.03 20.39
N ASP A 147 -14.45 11.85 19.81
CA ASP A 147 -13.23 12.60 20.14
C ASP A 147 -12.21 12.35 19.01
N SER A 148 -11.96 13.39 18.21
CA SER A 148 -11.00 13.33 17.11
C SER A 148 -9.56 13.56 17.56
N SER A 149 -9.30 13.94 18.82
CA SER A 149 -7.94 14.22 19.27
C SER A 149 -7.08 12.96 19.39
N VAL A 150 -5.79 13.13 19.10
CA VAL A 150 -4.73 12.13 19.33
C VAL A 150 -3.97 12.56 20.59
N PRO A 151 -3.72 11.67 21.56
CA PRO A 151 -2.89 11.99 22.72
C PRO A 151 -1.49 12.48 22.32
N LEU A 152 -0.91 13.39 23.10
CA LEU A 152 0.39 14.00 22.77
C LEU A 152 1.52 12.96 22.67
N TYR A 153 1.61 12.02 23.62
CA TYR A 153 2.62 10.97 23.58
C TYR A 153 2.49 10.08 22.34
N ASP A 154 1.27 9.82 21.87
CA ASP A 154 1.03 9.09 20.63
C ASP A 154 1.55 9.90 19.44
N ALA A 155 1.20 11.18 19.39
CA ALA A 155 1.61 12.08 18.31
C ALA A 155 3.13 12.28 18.24
N VAL A 156 3.81 12.40 19.38
CA VAL A 156 5.29 12.53 19.47
C VAL A 156 6.01 11.26 18.97
N ALA A 157 5.41 10.08 19.14
CA ALA A 157 5.99 8.83 18.61
C ALA A 157 5.83 8.68 17.09
N MET A 158 4.90 9.43 16.47
CA MET A 158 4.55 9.26 15.05
C MET A 158 5.68 9.56 14.06
N PRO A 159 6.50 10.63 14.20
CA PRO A 159 7.57 10.90 13.23
C PRO A 159 8.58 9.76 13.13
N VAL A 160 9.04 9.24 14.28
CA VAL A 160 9.99 8.10 14.30
C VAL A 160 9.32 6.86 13.71
N THR A 161 8.07 6.60 14.07
CA THR A 161 7.31 5.46 13.54
C THR A 161 7.11 5.58 12.03
N ALA A 162 6.85 6.78 11.51
CA ALA A 162 6.72 7.06 10.09
C ALA A 162 8.01 6.81 9.33
N VAL A 163 9.17 7.18 9.88
CA VAL A 163 10.48 6.82 9.29
C VAL A 163 10.59 5.31 9.17
N VAL A 164 10.28 4.56 10.23
CA VAL A 164 10.34 3.08 10.18
C VAL A 164 9.40 2.53 9.11
N ILE A 165 8.15 3.01 9.05
CA ILE A 165 7.17 2.61 8.01
C ILE A 165 7.69 2.90 6.60
N LEU A 166 8.22 4.10 6.35
CA LEU A 166 8.68 4.55 5.03
C LEU A 166 9.98 3.88 4.58
N LEU A 167 10.73 3.27 5.50
CA LEU A 167 11.90 2.44 5.18
C LEU A 167 11.52 0.99 4.84
N GLN A 168 10.33 0.50 5.22
CA GLN A 168 9.94 -0.90 5.01
C GLN A 168 10.02 -1.34 3.54
N PRO A 169 9.52 -0.58 2.55
CA PRO A 169 9.62 -1.00 1.16
C PRO A 169 11.07 -1.25 0.71
N LEU A 170 12.05 -0.57 1.29
CA LEU A 170 13.45 -0.77 0.92
C LEU A 170 13.97 -2.18 1.23
N LEU A 171 13.34 -2.92 2.15
CA LEU A 171 13.70 -4.32 2.40
C LEU A 171 13.60 -5.18 1.14
N ILE A 172 12.60 -4.93 0.31
CA ILE A 172 12.34 -5.74 -0.89
C ILE A 172 12.98 -5.16 -2.16
N PHE A 173 13.29 -3.85 -2.21
CA PHE A 173 13.88 -3.23 -3.40
C PHE A 173 15.40 -3.00 -3.31
N ALA A 174 15.96 -2.81 -2.11
CA ALA A 174 17.41 -2.62 -1.96
C ALA A 174 18.26 -3.76 -2.55
N PRO A 175 17.86 -5.05 -2.46
CA PRO A 175 18.64 -6.14 -3.05
C PRO A 175 18.90 -5.98 -4.54
N ALA A 176 17.92 -5.51 -5.31
CA ALA A 176 18.08 -5.30 -6.75
C ALA A 176 18.96 -4.09 -7.09
N TRP A 177 19.02 -3.07 -6.23
CA TRP A 177 19.93 -1.93 -6.43
C TRP A 177 21.36 -2.23 -5.99
N LEU A 178 21.51 -3.16 -5.05
CA LEU A 178 22.79 -3.60 -4.51
C LEU A 178 23.31 -4.89 -5.18
N SER A 179 22.66 -5.34 -6.26
CA SER A 179 23.06 -6.49 -7.09
C SER A 179 23.15 -7.82 -6.33
N PHE A 180 22.24 -8.04 -5.37
CA PHE A 180 22.07 -9.32 -4.69
C PHE A 180 20.62 -9.82 -4.72
N ASP A 181 19.82 -9.38 -5.70
CA ASP A 181 18.50 -9.93 -5.97
C ASP A 181 18.55 -11.43 -6.33
N GLY A 182 17.44 -12.14 -6.10
CA GLY A 182 17.35 -13.59 -6.26
C GLY A 182 18.17 -14.43 -5.27
N SER A 183 18.88 -13.80 -4.33
CA SER A 183 19.61 -14.50 -3.27
C SER A 183 18.71 -14.95 -2.13
N GLU A 184 19.19 -15.90 -1.33
CA GLU A 184 18.57 -16.30 -0.06
C GLU A 184 18.34 -15.12 0.89
N THR A 185 19.20 -14.10 0.82
CA THR A 185 19.07 -12.85 1.56
C THR A 185 17.91 -12.01 1.03
N HIS A 186 17.76 -11.86 -0.29
CA HIS A 186 16.59 -11.19 -0.89
C HIS A 186 15.29 -11.84 -0.44
N HIS A 187 15.21 -13.18 -0.52
CA HIS A 187 14.05 -13.94 -0.06
C HIS A 187 13.77 -13.75 1.43
N GLY A 188 14.81 -13.75 2.27
CA GLY A 188 14.66 -13.49 3.70
C GLY A 188 14.12 -12.09 4.01
N LEU A 189 14.56 -11.07 3.26
CA LEU A 189 14.08 -9.69 3.41
C LEU A 189 12.63 -9.55 2.95
N ILE A 190 12.22 -10.24 1.88
CA ILE A 190 10.82 -10.31 1.45
C ILE A 190 9.95 -10.96 2.51
N ALA A 191 10.38 -12.09 3.08
CA ALA A 191 9.64 -12.75 4.15
C ALA A 191 9.51 -11.85 5.39
N LEU A 192 10.59 -11.13 5.75
CA LEU A 192 10.55 -10.13 6.83
C LEU A 192 9.55 -9.02 6.51
N PHE A 193 9.55 -8.50 5.28
CA PHE A 193 8.62 -7.46 4.82
C PHE A 193 7.15 -7.81 5.09
N GLN A 194 6.76 -9.09 4.90
CA GLN A 194 5.37 -9.53 5.13
C GLN A 194 4.88 -9.28 6.56
N VAL A 195 5.76 -9.38 7.55
CA VAL A 195 5.44 -9.20 8.98
C VAL A 195 5.84 -7.83 9.52
N THR A 196 6.43 -6.96 8.70
CA THR A 196 6.86 -5.62 9.13
C THR A 196 5.76 -4.76 9.76
N PRO A 197 4.45 -4.85 9.40
CA PRO A 197 3.43 -4.06 10.10
C PRO A 197 3.30 -4.42 11.58
N ILE A 198 3.56 -5.68 11.95
CA ILE A 198 3.59 -6.13 13.35
C ILE A 198 4.82 -5.55 14.05
N LEU A 199 5.98 -5.59 13.41
CA LEU A 199 7.22 -5.02 13.94
C LEU A 199 7.10 -3.51 14.15
N VAL A 200 6.51 -2.78 13.21
CA VAL A 200 6.24 -1.35 13.35
C VAL A 200 5.30 -1.06 14.51
N LEU A 201 4.24 -1.86 14.68
CA LEU A 201 3.36 -1.70 15.84
C LEU A 201 4.14 -1.92 17.14
N GLY A 202 5.03 -2.92 17.18
CA GLY A 202 5.94 -3.15 18.30
C GLY A 202 6.82 -1.93 18.60
N VAL A 203 7.52 -1.41 17.60
CA VAL A 203 8.36 -0.20 17.72
C VAL A 203 7.56 0.98 18.24
N TYR A 204 6.39 1.24 17.67
CA TYR A 204 5.51 2.33 18.12
C TYR A 204 5.09 2.14 19.58
N LEU A 205 4.69 0.93 19.99
CA LEU A 205 4.31 0.64 21.38
C LEU A 205 5.49 0.82 22.34
N SER A 206 6.70 0.42 21.94
CA SER A 206 7.93 0.66 22.70
C SER A 206 8.29 2.14 22.83
N LEU A 207 8.04 2.94 21.80
CA LEU A 207 8.24 4.39 21.87
C LEU A 207 7.23 5.04 22.81
N VAL A 208 5.97 4.64 22.74
CA VAL A 208 4.92 5.19 23.60
C VAL A 208 5.12 4.80 25.07
N SER A 209 5.66 3.62 25.37
CA SER A 209 5.86 3.18 26.75
C SER A 209 6.91 3.98 27.52
N ILE A 210 7.85 4.64 26.82
CA ILE A 210 8.89 5.48 27.44
C ILE A 210 8.52 6.97 27.46
N LEU A 211 7.43 7.37 26.81
CA LEU A 211 6.98 8.77 26.77
C LEU A 211 6.10 9.11 27.99
N PRO A 212 6.26 10.28 28.60
CA PRO A 212 5.49 10.67 29.78
C PRO A 212 3.99 10.84 29.43
N GLN A 213 3.14 10.16 30.19
CA GLN A 213 1.68 10.29 30.09
C GLN A 213 1.20 11.49 30.92
N GLY A 214 1.17 12.66 30.29
CA GLY A 214 0.69 13.89 30.92
C GLY A 214 -0.83 14.07 30.85
N PRO A 215 -1.40 14.95 31.69
CA PRO A 215 -2.81 15.33 31.60
C PRO A 215 -3.12 16.03 30.28
N VAL A 216 -4.40 16.00 29.93
CA VAL A 216 -4.92 16.52 28.67
C VAL A 216 -5.15 18.02 28.83
N THR A 217 -4.38 18.83 28.12
CA THR A 217 -4.49 20.28 28.17
C THR A 217 -4.73 20.83 26.77
N PRO A 218 -5.34 22.01 26.61
CA PRO A 218 -5.48 22.65 25.30
C PRO A 218 -4.13 22.81 24.58
N THR A 219 -3.08 23.11 25.34
CA THR A 219 -1.70 23.21 24.84
C THR A 219 -1.20 21.89 24.27
N SER A 220 -1.42 20.77 24.98
CA SER A 220 -0.97 19.45 24.51
C SER A 220 -1.73 18.98 23.27
N SER A 221 -3.00 19.39 23.09
CA SER A 221 -3.74 19.14 21.84
C SER A 221 -3.16 19.90 20.65
N LYS A 222 -2.84 21.20 20.80
CA LYS A 222 -2.21 22.00 19.74
C LYS A 222 -0.85 21.45 19.34
N GLU A 223 -0.08 20.99 20.32
CA GLU A 223 1.23 20.39 20.08
C GLU A 223 1.12 19.03 19.38
N ALA A 224 0.20 18.17 19.81
CA ALA A 224 -0.06 16.88 19.17
C ALA A 224 -0.38 17.05 17.67
N LYS A 225 -1.20 18.05 17.31
CA LYS A 225 -1.50 18.37 15.90
C LYS A 225 -0.24 18.69 15.09
N LYS A 226 0.70 19.47 15.63
CA LYS A 226 1.95 19.80 14.93
C LYS A 226 2.76 18.54 14.59
N TRP A 227 2.86 17.60 15.54
CA TRP A 227 3.56 16.34 15.32
C TRP A 227 2.88 15.45 14.27
N ILE A 228 1.54 15.37 14.30
CA ILE A 228 0.78 14.64 13.27
C ILE A 228 0.94 15.29 11.89
N VAL A 229 0.84 16.62 11.79
CA VAL A 229 1.05 17.37 10.54
C VAL A 229 2.46 17.14 10.00
N ALA A 230 3.49 17.27 10.83
CA ALA A 230 4.87 17.02 10.42
C ALA A 230 5.06 15.58 9.91
N THR A 231 4.45 14.61 10.58
CA THR A 231 4.48 13.21 10.18
C THR A 231 3.82 12.97 8.82
N LEU A 232 2.65 13.56 8.58
CA LEU A 232 1.94 13.45 7.31
C LEU A 232 2.67 14.19 6.17
N VAL A 233 3.30 15.33 6.45
CA VAL A 233 4.13 16.05 5.48
C VAL A 233 5.36 15.23 5.10
N LEU A 234 6.02 14.60 6.07
CA LEU A 234 7.14 13.69 5.81
C LEU A 234 6.72 12.54 4.88
N ALA A 235 5.64 11.83 5.22
CA ALA A 235 5.13 10.74 4.41
C ALA A 235 4.72 11.20 3.00
N GLY A 236 4.03 12.33 2.91
CA GLY A 236 3.63 12.91 1.63
C GLY A 236 4.81 13.27 0.75
N THR A 237 5.87 13.84 1.34
CA THR A 237 7.10 14.21 0.62
C THR A 237 7.82 12.98 0.08
N VAL A 238 8.01 11.95 0.91
CA VAL A 238 8.68 10.70 0.49
C VAL A 238 7.88 9.98 -0.59
N ALA A 239 6.57 9.81 -0.42
CA ALA A 239 5.73 9.17 -1.42
C ALA A 239 5.65 9.96 -2.73
N SER A 240 5.63 11.29 -2.67
CA SER A 240 5.67 12.13 -3.88
C SER A 240 7.00 12.00 -4.61
N ALA A 241 8.11 11.95 -3.88
CA ALA A 241 9.44 11.74 -4.48
C ALA A 241 9.53 10.38 -5.18
N VAL A 242 9.00 9.33 -4.56
CA VAL A 242 8.91 7.98 -5.15
C VAL A 242 8.03 7.98 -6.40
N HIS A 243 6.85 8.58 -6.35
CA HIS A 243 5.96 8.65 -7.50
C HIS A 243 6.59 9.42 -8.67
N MET A 244 7.22 10.57 -8.38
CA MET A 244 7.97 11.34 -9.37
C MET A 244 9.13 10.54 -9.95
N TYR A 245 9.87 9.79 -9.13
CA TYR A 245 10.92 8.88 -9.61
C TYR A 245 10.35 7.84 -10.58
N THR A 246 9.22 7.22 -10.25
CA THR A 246 8.54 6.25 -11.12
C THR A 246 8.09 6.87 -12.45
N VAL A 247 7.43 8.03 -12.41
CA VAL A 247 6.95 8.73 -13.62
C VAL A 247 8.11 9.23 -14.47
N ILE A 248 9.12 9.86 -13.88
CA ILE A 248 10.31 10.34 -14.60
C ILE A 248 11.09 9.16 -15.19
N GLY A 249 11.25 8.08 -14.42
CA GLY A 249 11.87 6.84 -14.89
C GLY A 249 11.15 6.29 -16.13
N ALA A 250 9.83 6.25 -16.09
CA ALA A 250 9.00 5.79 -17.19
C ALA A 250 9.03 6.71 -18.43
N LEU A 251 9.20 8.02 -18.24
CA LEU A 251 9.30 9.00 -19.33
C LEU A 251 10.68 9.07 -19.97
N ARG A 252 11.75 8.77 -19.20
CA ARG A 252 13.13 8.89 -19.67
C ARG A 252 13.73 7.60 -20.20
N THR A 253 13.20 6.46 -19.78
CA THR A 253 13.70 5.17 -20.24
C THR A 253 13.38 4.94 -21.71
N HIS A 254 14.33 4.36 -22.44
CA HIS A 254 14.11 3.84 -23.80
C HIS A 254 13.61 2.39 -23.77
N ASP A 255 13.49 1.79 -22.58
CA ASP A 255 12.95 0.46 -22.38
C ASP A 255 11.43 0.46 -22.59
N SER A 256 10.96 -0.32 -23.55
CA SER A 256 9.53 -0.49 -23.82
C SER A 256 8.77 -1.05 -22.63
N ASP A 257 9.43 -1.80 -21.74
CA ASP A 257 8.82 -2.38 -20.55
C ASP A 257 8.50 -1.31 -19.47
N ALA A 258 9.05 -0.10 -19.56
CA ALA A 258 8.84 0.95 -18.57
C ALA A 258 8.05 2.17 -19.07
N SER A 259 7.31 2.08 -20.18
CA SER A 259 6.44 3.18 -20.62
C SER A 259 5.28 3.47 -19.65
N LEU A 260 4.78 4.71 -19.58
CA LEU A 260 3.67 5.07 -18.68
C LEU A 260 2.41 4.21 -18.89
N ALA A 261 2.07 3.94 -20.14
CA ALA A 261 0.93 3.07 -20.46
C ALA A 261 1.17 1.65 -19.92
N ARG A 262 2.38 1.11 -20.14
CA ARG A 262 2.78 -0.20 -19.62
C ARG A 262 2.74 -0.27 -18.09
N LEU A 263 3.09 0.80 -17.39
CA LEU A 263 2.99 0.83 -15.93
C LEU A 263 1.53 0.86 -15.46
N PHE A 264 0.72 1.81 -15.94
CA PHE A 264 -0.56 2.13 -15.27
C PHE A 264 -1.80 1.58 -15.97
N VAL A 265 -1.70 1.09 -17.20
CA VAL A 265 -2.83 0.58 -17.97
C VAL A 265 -2.80 -0.96 -17.99
N PRO A 266 -3.77 -1.63 -17.36
CA PRO A 266 -3.89 -3.08 -17.40
C PRO A 266 -3.93 -3.60 -18.83
N SER A 267 -3.14 -4.63 -19.13
CA SER A 267 -3.28 -5.37 -20.38
C SER A 267 -4.68 -6.00 -20.43
N TRP A 268 -5.40 -5.80 -21.52
CA TRP A 268 -6.77 -6.27 -21.66
C TRP A 268 -6.84 -7.78 -21.96
N GLY A 269 -7.74 -8.48 -21.28
CA GLY A 269 -8.12 -9.86 -21.60
C GLY A 269 -7.76 -10.90 -20.53
N PHE A 270 -8.35 -12.08 -20.68
CA PHE A 270 -8.10 -13.25 -19.82
C PHE A 270 -7.11 -14.24 -20.43
N THR A 271 -6.56 -13.91 -21.61
CA THR A 271 -5.67 -14.80 -22.35
C THR A 271 -4.40 -15.05 -21.56
N ASP A 272 -4.04 -16.32 -21.36
CA ASP A 272 -2.78 -16.72 -20.74
C ASP A 272 -1.60 -16.14 -21.55
N PRO A 273 -0.77 -15.24 -20.98
CA PRO A 273 0.37 -14.67 -21.69
C PRO A 273 1.30 -15.73 -22.27
N GLY A 274 1.40 -16.90 -21.63
CA GLY A 274 2.19 -18.01 -22.14
C GLY A 274 1.70 -18.54 -23.49
N THR A 275 0.40 -18.43 -23.82
CA THR A 275 -0.10 -18.83 -25.15
C THR A 275 0.33 -17.88 -26.25
N ILE A 276 0.42 -16.58 -25.93
CA ILE A 276 0.87 -15.55 -26.85
C ILE A 276 2.39 -15.64 -27.01
N LEU A 277 3.11 -15.74 -25.89
CA LEU A 277 4.57 -15.72 -25.83
C LEU A 277 5.23 -17.03 -26.27
N LYS A 278 4.51 -18.17 -26.30
CA LYS A 278 5.02 -19.45 -26.83
C LYS A 278 5.41 -19.42 -28.31
N THR A 279 5.03 -18.38 -29.04
CA THR A 279 5.57 -18.13 -30.39
C THR A 279 7.02 -17.64 -30.39
N ALA A 280 7.57 -17.29 -29.22
CA ALA A 280 8.99 -17.01 -28.99
C ALA A 280 9.61 -18.13 -28.12
N GLU A 281 10.61 -18.83 -28.63
CA GLU A 281 11.16 -20.06 -28.04
C GLU A 281 11.82 -19.87 -26.64
N GLY A 282 11.59 -20.79 -25.69
CA GLY A 282 12.47 -21.06 -24.53
C GLY A 282 11.91 -20.86 -23.10
N ARG A 283 12.72 -21.24 -22.08
CA ARG A 283 12.48 -21.00 -20.63
C ARG A 283 12.29 -19.52 -20.28
N SER A 284 12.83 -18.63 -21.10
CA SER A 284 12.57 -17.18 -21.08
C SER A 284 11.08 -16.84 -21.23
N GLY A 285 10.33 -17.64 -22.02
CA GLY A 285 8.91 -17.42 -22.26
C GLY A 285 8.03 -17.66 -21.03
N GLU A 286 8.32 -18.67 -20.21
CA GLU A 286 7.56 -18.91 -18.97
C GLU A 286 7.87 -17.88 -17.89
N TYR A 287 9.12 -17.39 -17.82
CA TYR A 287 9.46 -16.27 -16.93
C TYR A 287 8.72 -15.00 -17.37
N ALA A 288 8.75 -14.67 -18.67
CA ALA A 288 8.04 -13.52 -19.22
C ALA A 288 6.53 -13.63 -18.96
N ALA A 289 5.94 -14.82 -19.15
CA ALA A 289 4.52 -15.03 -18.86
C ALA A 289 4.18 -14.87 -17.37
N LEU A 290 5.04 -15.36 -16.47
CA LEU A 290 4.90 -15.13 -15.03
C LEU A 290 5.00 -13.63 -14.71
N LEU A 291 6.01 -12.94 -15.23
CA LEU A 291 6.19 -11.50 -15.05
C LEU A 291 4.95 -10.72 -15.51
N GLU A 292 4.41 -11.00 -16.70
CA GLU A 292 3.17 -10.38 -17.19
C GLU A 292 1.97 -10.64 -16.27
N ASN A 293 1.83 -11.87 -15.76
CA ASN A 293 0.76 -12.19 -14.83
C ASN A 293 0.85 -11.36 -13.52
N LEU A 294 2.05 -11.27 -12.94
CA LEU A 294 2.27 -10.57 -11.67
C LEU A 294 2.27 -9.04 -11.85
N HIS A 295 2.68 -8.55 -13.02
CA HIS A 295 2.55 -7.15 -13.38
C HIS A 295 1.08 -6.75 -13.49
N LEU A 296 0.27 -7.52 -14.23
CA LEU A 296 -1.17 -7.27 -14.32
C LEU A 296 -1.85 -7.26 -12.95
N PHE A 297 -1.46 -8.16 -12.06
CA PHE A 297 -1.89 -8.15 -10.66
C PHE A 297 -1.54 -6.81 -10.00
N SER A 298 -0.29 -6.36 -10.13
CA SER A 298 0.19 -5.10 -9.54
C SER A 298 -0.52 -3.85 -10.12
N GLN A 299 -0.88 -3.88 -11.40
CA GLN A 299 -1.65 -2.81 -12.05
C GLN A 299 -3.06 -2.68 -11.45
N TRP A 300 -3.77 -3.80 -11.32
CA TRP A 300 -5.06 -3.81 -10.63
C TRP A 300 -4.93 -3.41 -9.17
N ASP A 301 -3.85 -3.84 -8.51
CA ASP A 301 -3.59 -3.49 -7.12
C ASP A 301 -3.47 -1.96 -6.98
N TRP A 302 -2.63 -1.35 -7.83
CA TRP A 302 -2.37 0.09 -7.83
C TRP A 302 -3.62 0.91 -8.14
N ILE A 303 -4.41 0.51 -9.14
CA ILE A 303 -5.65 1.22 -9.51
C ILE A 303 -6.63 1.24 -8.34
N VAL A 304 -6.89 0.08 -7.73
CA VAL A 304 -7.88 0.00 -6.64
C VAL A 304 -7.37 0.72 -5.40
N VAL A 305 -6.09 0.60 -5.06
CA VAL A 305 -5.47 1.34 -3.95
C VAL A 305 -5.54 2.85 -4.17
N CYS A 306 -5.28 3.32 -5.40
CA CYS A 306 -5.37 4.72 -5.78
C CYS A 306 -6.81 5.25 -5.59
N LEU A 307 -7.81 4.55 -6.14
CA LEU A 307 -9.22 4.91 -6.00
C LEU A 307 -9.68 4.88 -4.55
N ALA A 308 -9.29 3.86 -3.78
CA ALA A 308 -9.64 3.75 -2.36
C ALA A 308 -9.00 4.86 -1.53
N THR A 309 -7.78 5.27 -1.87
CA THR A 309 -7.10 6.43 -1.27
C THR A 309 -7.89 7.70 -1.52
N VAL A 310 -8.23 8.01 -2.78
CA VAL A 310 -9.01 9.19 -3.14
C VAL A 310 -10.35 9.22 -2.40
N VAL A 311 -11.11 8.12 -2.44
CA VAL A 311 -12.42 8.03 -1.77
C VAL A 311 -12.29 8.17 -0.26
N SER A 312 -11.36 7.46 0.38
CA SER A 312 -11.22 7.49 1.84
C SER A 312 -10.71 8.84 2.35
N VAL A 313 -9.71 9.44 1.69
CA VAL A 313 -9.17 10.75 2.07
C VAL A 313 -10.23 11.82 1.89
N HIS A 314 -10.96 11.81 0.77
CA HIS A 314 -12.08 12.74 0.57
C HIS A 314 -13.14 12.60 1.66
N LEU A 315 -13.55 11.38 2.02
CA LEU A 315 -14.48 11.14 3.14
C LEU A 315 -13.95 11.61 4.50
N LEU A 316 -12.64 11.51 4.71
CA LEU A 316 -11.98 11.92 5.94
C LEU A 316 -11.69 13.43 6.01
N VAL A 317 -11.65 14.13 4.87
CA VAL A 317 -11.52 15.60 4.78
C VAL A 317 -12.88 16.26 4.84
N SER A 318 -13.87 15.75 4.09
CA SER A 318 -15.21 16.34 3.97
C SER A 318 -16.01 16.29 5.27
N ARG A 319 -15.74 15.31 6.14
CA ARG A 319 -16.44 15.19 7.42
C ARG A 319 -15.79 16.06 8.47
N ARG A 320 -16.31 17.27 8.61
CA ARG A 320 -16.01 18.16 9.73
C ARG A 320 -16.36 17.48 11.06
N ASP A 321 -15.40 17.43 11.97
CA ASP A 321 -15.57 16.83 13.28
C ASP A 321 -16.76 17.50 14.02
N GLY A 322 -17.69 16.68 14.53
CA GLY A 322 -18.76 17.14 15.41
C GLY A 322 -19.94 17.91 14.80
N LEU A 323 -19.89 18.32 13.52
CA LEU A 323 -20.99 19.06 12.88
C LEU A 323 -21.94 18.11 12.14
N LYS A 324 -23.24 18.19 12.45
CA LYS A 324 -24.30 17.64 11.60
C LYS A 324 -24.26 18.42 10.28
N VAL A 325 -23.53 17.91 9.29
CA VAL A 325 -23.51 18.50 7.95
C VAL A 325 -24.89 18.30 7.35
N ASP A 326 -25.61 19.41 7.12
CA ASP A 326 -26.84 19.41 6.34
C ASP A 326 -26.54 18.92 4.92
N LYS A 327 -27.41 18.03 4.43
CA LYS A 327 -27.27 17.21 3.20
C LYS A 327 -27.15 17.99 1.87
N SER A 328 -26.97 19.31 1.90
CA SER A 328 -26.79 20.09 0.68
C SER A 328 -25.38 19.83 0.14
N THR A 329 -25.30 19.11 -0.98
CA THR A 329 -24.08 18.95 -1.80
C THR A 329 -23.56 20.34 -2.18
N SER A 330 -22.66 20.87 -1.37
CA SER A 330 -22.06 22.17 -1.64
C SER A 330 -21.10 22.03 -2.83
N PRO A 331 -21.01 23.03 -3.72
CA PRO A 331 -20.06 23.03 -4.84
C PRO A 331 -18.59 22.77 -4.41
N HIS A 332 -18.28 22.97 -3.13
CA HIS A 332 -16.97 22.66 -2.55
C HIS A 332 -16.63 21.16 -2.52
N GLU A 333 -17.60 20.24 -2.41
CA GLU A 333 -17.31 18.80 -2.34
C GLU A 333 -16.73 18.26 -3.65
N LEU A 334 -17.29 18.69 -4.79
CA LEU A 334 -16.79 18.32 -6.12
C LEU A 334 -15.42 18.94 -6.37
N GLN A 335 -15.23 20.20 -5.97
CA GLN A 335 -13.95 20.89 -6.09
C GLN A 335 -12.84 20.18 -5.30
N GLU A 336 -13.11 19.76 -4.07
CA GLU A 336 -12.17 18.98 -3.25
C GLU A 336 -11.81 17.64 -3.91
N LEU A 337 -12.79 16.95 -4.49
CA LEU A 337 -12.56 15.69 -5.19
C LEU A 337 -11.69 15.89 -6.46
N VAL A 338 -11.95 16.96 -7.22
CA VAL A 338 -11.14 17.31 -8.40
C VAL A 338 -9.71 17.64 -8.00
N TYR A 339 -9.51 18.45 -6.96
CA TYR A 339 -8.17 18.76 -6.47
C TYR A 339 -7.43 17.53 -5.96
N LEU A 340 -8.12 16.64 -5.24
CA LEU A 340 -7.52 15.40 -4.79
C LEU A 340 -7.16 14.47 -5.96
N ALA A 341 -8.01 14.38 -6.99
CA ALA A 341 -7.73 13.59 -8.19
C ALA A 341 -6.51 14.13 -8.96
N VAL A 342 -6.46 15.45 -9.18
CA VAL A 342 -5.31 16.11 -9.84
C VAL A 342 -4.04 15.93 -9.01
N ALA A 343 -4.12 16.14 -7.69
CA ALA A 343 -2.99 15.92 -6.80
C ALA A 343 -2.51 14.47 -6.82
N THR A 344 -3.41 13.49 -6.89
CA THR A 344 -3.04 12.06 -7.01
C THR A 344 -2.30 11.76 -8.30
N VAL A 345 -2.64 12.40 -9.42
CA VAL A 345 -1.91 12.24 -10.69
C VAL A 345 -0.52 12.87 -10.63
N VAL A 346 -0.39 14.02 -9.96
CA VAL A 346 0.89 14.76 -9.90
C VAL A 346 1.81 14.21 -8.81
N LEU A 347 1.31 14.06 -7.60
CA LEU A 347 2.08 13.72 -6.39
C LEU A 347 2.02 12.22 -6.05
N GLY A 348 1.27 11.43 -6.81
CA GLY A 348 0.92 10.06 -6.44
C GLY A 348 -0.15 10.00 -5.35
N PRO A 349 -0.85 8.86 -5.21
CA PRO A 349 -1.94 8.74 -4.24
C PRO A 349 -1.46 8.84 -2.78
N GLY A 350 -0.27 8.32 -2.46
CA GLY A 350 0.34 8.44 -1.13
C GLY A 350 0.70 9.88 -0.77
N GLY A 351 1.25 10.63 -1.73
CA GLY A 351 1.57 12.05 -1.60
C GLY A 351 0.32 12.90 -1.38
N ALA A 352 -0.61 12.83 -2.34
CA ALA A 352 -1.87 13.57 -2.32
C ALA A 352 -2.69 13.29 -1.05
N GLY A 353 -2.82 12.01 -0.67
CA GLY A 353 -3.54 11.60 0.52
C GLY A 353 -2.91 12.18 1.79
N SER A 354 -1.60 12.03 1.95
CA SER A 354 -0.90 12.52 3.16
C SER A 354 -0.98 14.04 3.29
N PHE A 355 -0.78 14.81 2.20
CA PHE A 355 -0.88 16.27 2.25
C PHE A 355 -2.32 16.74 2.51
N ALA A 356 -3.33 16.12 1.91
CA ALA A 356 -4.73 16.46 2.18
C ALA A 356 -5.09 16.22 3.66
N LEU A 357 -4.64 15.10 4.24
CA LEU A 357 -4.82 14.81 5.66
C LEU A 357 -4.03 15.81 6.54
N ALA A 358 -2.82 16.21 6.14
CA ALA A 358 -2.04 17.23 6.86
C ALA A 358 -2.75 18.58 6.89
N ILE A 359 -3.28 19.03 5.75
CA ILE A 359 -4.07 20.26 5.65
C ILE A 359 -5.30 20.18 6.55
N ARG A 360 -5.97 19.03 6.61
CA ARG A 360 -7.10 18.83 7.52
C ARG A 360 -6.67 18.97 8.98
N GLU A 361 -5.61 18.30 9.42
CA GLU A 361 -5.13 18.38 10.82
C GLU A 361 -4.66 19.79 11.20
N ALA A 362 -4.21 20.59 10.22
CA ALA A 362 -3.83 21.98 10.46
C ALA A 362 -5.04 22.94 10.56
N ARG A 363 -6.19 22.58 9.96
CA ARG A 363 -7.42 23.39 9.97
C ARG A 363 -8.30 23.14 11.20
N VAL A 364 -8.39 21.88 11.63
CA VAL A 364 -9.15 21.45 12.82
C VAL A 364 -8.36 21.78 14.07
#